data_AF-A0A015IEH4-F1
#
_entry.id   AF-A0A015IEH4-F1
#
_cell.length_a   1.000
_cell.length_b   1.000
_cell.length_c   1.000
_cell.angle_alpha   90.00
_cell.angle_beta   90.00
_cell.angle_gamma   90.00
#
_symmetry.space_group_name_H-M   'P 1'
#
loop_
_entity.id
_entity.type
_entity.pdbx_description
1 polymer ?
#
loop_
_entity_poly.entity_id
_entity_poly.type
_entity_poly.pdbx_seq_one_letter_code
_entity_poly.pdbx_strand_id
1 'polypeptide(L)'
;MSDCLHLAMMIPFILNRFLKPTHFKKLELALFQRQTGVSRSDLAVNFWIKCWVLMARTMTIAFKHSFTEEDYIQLHECLDSERKLFSQAFEDFENLPNLHVNYHLLLHARNYATLLNTGVGTKEMVHRIFKNIVIRINRKNIELDLLKRYTTLFAIRHLFDGGIDKRFSSTNNALTNLPYHLKRLMNDWFIVEKPFDPEEDISNDEYISNIVLKKRIPKKYAEKIVPNDSGFRRELASVYQEMGYEAAFFESSCRYYELICFSVEDNGINTQYRLHVGDVVTTISEEEGETFALLQSIFSHKRNNQRFAFIVIDKFEITNQKKLECPVYRLRDTQRIRPISELDTNSTAHFIHYCNDDECISGSCHDFGNDLYIKNMYFFKAI
;
A
#
# COMPACT_ATOMS: atom_id res chain seq x y z
N MET A 1 8.57 -2.27 3.37
CA MET A 1 7.95 -3.24 4.29
C MET A 1 8.58 -4.61 4.10
N SER A 2 8.87 -5.33 5.20
CA SER A 2 9.46 -6.68 5.17
C SER A 2 8.51 -7.70 4.50
N ASP A 3 9.05 -8.64 3.74
CA ASP A 3 8.27 -9.73 3.11
C ASP A 3 7.47 -10.52 4.15
N CYS A 4 8.01 -10.69 5.36
CA CYS A 4 7.33 -11.37 6.46
C CYS A 4 6.06 -10.63 6.92
N LEU A 5 6.05 -9.29 6.90
CA LEU A 5 4.88 -8.50 7.28
C LEU A 5 3.81 -8.57 6.20
N HIS A 6 4.18 -8.42 4.93
CA HIS A 6 3.24 -8.64 3.82
C HIS A 6 2.64 -10.04 3.87
N LEU A 7 3.48 -11.06 4.13
CA LEU A 7 3.03 -12.43 4.22
C LEU A 7 2.04 -12.60 5.38
N ALA A 8 2.30 -12.05 6.56
CA ALA A 8 1.39 -12.13 7.71
C ALA A 8 -0.02 -11.58 7.40
N MET A 9 -0.12 -10.52 6.59
CA MET A 9 -1.40 -9.94 6.15
C MET A 9 -2.16 -10.82 5.13
N MET A 10 -1.46 -11.77 4.51
CA MET A 10 -1.99 -12.63 3.43
C MET A 10 -2.15 -14.10 3.85
N ILE A 11 -1.40 -14.56 4.86
CA ILE A 11 -1.41 -15.95 5.36
C ILE A 11 -2.83 -16.45 5.65
N PRO A 12 -3.74 -15.70 6.31
CA PRO A 12 -5.08 -16.20 6.58
C PRO A 12 -5.81 -16.66 5.31
N PHE A 13 -5.71 -15.90 4.23
CA PHE A 13 -6.35 -16.20 2.95
C PHE A 13 -5.66 -17.36 2.23
N ILE A 14 -4.31 -17.37 2.23
CA ILE A 14 -3.52 -18.46 1.63
C ILE A 14 -3.85 -19.79 2.31
N LEU A 15 -3.84 -19.83 3.65
CA LEU A 15 -4.14 -21.03 4.41
C LEU A 15 -5.60 -21.44 4.25
N ASN A 16 -6.55 -20.50 4.29
CA ASN A 16 -7.96 -20.83 4.06
C ASN A 16 -8.19 -21.49 2.69
N ARG A 17 -7.38 -21.15 1.68
CA ARG A 17 -7.49 -21.70 0.34
C ARG A 17 -6.84 -23.09 0.20
N PHE A 18 -5.66 -23.26 0.78
CA PHE A 18 -4.84 -24.45 0.51
C PHE A 18 -4.87 -25.48 1.63
N LEU A 19 -5.03 -25.06 2.88
CA LEU A 19 -4.78 -25.92 4.03
C LEU A 19 -5.90 -26.97 4.17
N LYS A 20 -5.54 -28.24 4.05
CA LYS A 20 -6.42 -29.39 4.22
C LYS A 20 -5.88 -30.27 5.36
N PRO A 21 -6.72 -31.09 6.01
CA PRO A 21 -6.27 -32.00 7.06
C PRO A 21 -5.11 -32.91 6.65
N THR A 22 -5.07 -33.29 5.37
CA THR A 22 -4.02 -34.14 4.78
C THR A 22 -2.64 -33.50 4.76
N HIS A 23 -2.55 -32.17 4.87
CA HIS A 23 -1.28 -31.44 4.90
C HIS A 23 -0.60 -31.49 6.28
N PHE A 24 -1.32 -31.90 7.33
CA PHE A 24 -0.76 -32.06 8.66
C PHE A 24 -0.17 -33.45 8.83
N LYS A 25 0.96 -33.52 9.56
CA LYS A 25 1.44 -34.80 10.10
C LYS A 25 0.36 -35.35 11.04
N LYS A 26 0.01 -36.62 10.90
CA LYS A 26 -1.07 -37.26 11.68
C LYS A 26 -0.91 -37.09 13.20
N LEU A 27 0.33 -37.22 13.70
CA LEU A 27 0.64 -37.06 15.12
C LEU A 27 0.40 -35.62 15.60
N GLU A 28 0.88 -34.63 14.83
CA GLU A 28 0.69 -33.21 15.15
C GLU A 28 -0.78 -32.80 15.14
N LEU A 29 -1.53 -33.29 14.15
CA LEU A 29 -2.97 -33.03 14.07
C LEU A 29 -3.72 -33.62 15.27
N ALA A 30 -3.38 -34.84 15.68
CA ALA A 30 -3.98 -35.49 16.84
C ALA A 30 -3.64 -34.77 18.16
N LEU A 31 -2.40 -34.30 18.31
CA LEU A 31 -1.98 -33.49 19.44
C LEU A 31 -2.74 -32.17 19.48
N PHE A 32 -2.81 -31.46 18.35
CA PHE A 32 -3.53 -30.21 18.22
C PHE A 32 -5.04 -30.37 18.51
N GLN A 33 -5.67 -31.44 18.02
CA GLN A 33 -7.06 -31.79 18.31
C GLN A 33 -7.28 -32.03 19.80
N ARG A 34 -6.36 -32.74 20.46
CA ARG A 34 -6.42 -32.98 21.91
C ARG A 34 -6.30 -31.69 22.72
N GLN A 35 -5.35 -30.83 22.36
CA GLN A 35 -5.11 -29.55 23.05
C GLN A 35 -6.29 -28.57 22.87
N THR A 36 -6.82 -28.46 21.66
CA THR A 36 -7.94 -27.56 21.35
C THR A 36 -9.31 -28.12 21.73
N GLY A 37 -9.42 -29.42 22.03
CA GLY A 37 -10.68 -30.12 22.30
C GLY A 37 -11.54 -30.37 21.06
N VAL A 38 -10.97 -30.22 19.86
CA VAL A 38 -11.70 -30.35 18.59
C VAL A 38 -11.54 -31.76 18.01
N SER A 39 -12.64 -32.49 17.84
CA SER A 39 -12.59 -33.89 17.38
C SER A 39 -12.48 -34.06 15.86
N ARG A 40 -13.04 -33.15 15.07
CA ARG A 40 -13.02 -33.23 13.59
C ARG A 40 -11.80 -32.54 13.01
N SER A 41 -11.14 -33.20 12.07
CA SER A 41 -9.95 -32.67 11.41
C SER A 41 -10.21 -31.37 10.65
N ASP A 42 -11.35 -31.23 9.97
CA ASP A 42 -11.71 -29.99 9.27
C ASP A 42 -11.86 -28.80 10.24
N LEU A 43 -12.43 -29.06 11.41
CA LEU A 43 -12.61 -28.04 12.45
C LEU A 43 -11.26 -27.64 13.07
N ALA A 44 -10.32 -28.58 13.20
CA ALA A 44 -8.97 -28.29 13.66
C ALA A 44 -8.23 -27.38 12.65
N VAL A 45 -8.40 -27.62 11.35
CA VAL A 45 -7.87 -26.73 10.30
C VAL A 45 -8.50 -25.34 10.37
N ASN A 46 -9.82 -25.25 10.54
CA ASN A 46 -10.49 -23.96 10.72
C ASN A 46 -10.02 -23.22 11.98
N PHE A 47 -9.73 -23.94 13.07
CA PHE A 47 -9.16 -23.37 14.28
C PHE A 47 -7.75 -22.82 14.00
N TRP A 48 -6.93 -23.56 13.26
CA TRP A 48 -5.61 -23.08 12.84
C TRP A 48 -5.68 -21.80 12.00
N ILE A 49 -6.61 -21.73 11.06
CA ILE A 49 -6.85 -20.52 10.26
C ILE A 49 -7.32 -19.36 11.16
N LYS A 50 -8.17 -19.63 12.15
CA LYS A 50 -8.62 -18.65 13.13
C LYS A 50 -7.45 -18.04 13.94
N CYS A 51 -6.45 -18.84 14.30
CA CYS A 51 -5.23 -18.33 14.93
C CYS A 51 -4.53 -17.28 14.06
N TRP A 52 -4.39 -17.53 12.76
CA TRP A 52 -3.79 -16.59 11.81
C TRP A 52 -4.64 -15.35 11.56
N VAL A 53 -5.97 -15.50 11.49
CA VAL A 53 -6.90 -14.37 11.41
C VAL A 53 -6.71 -13.42 12.60
N LEU A 54 -6.64 -13.98 13.82
CA LEU A 54 -6.48 -13.20 15.03
C LEU A 54 -5.11 -12.50 15.08
N MET A 55 -4.06 -13.18 14.63
CA MET A 55 -2.72 -12.59 14.50
C MET A 55 -2.73 -11.39 13.54
N ALA A 56 -3.29 -11.57 12.34
CA ALA A 56 -3.34 -10.53 11.31
C ALA A 56 -4.17 -9.31 11.77
N ARG A 57 -5.29 -9.56 12.48
CA ARG A 57 -6.11 -8.51 13.09
C ARG A 57 -5.35 -7.74 14.16
N THR A 58 -4.67 -8.45 15.06
CA THR A 58 -3.90 -7.82 16.14
C THR A 58 -2.76 -6.98 15.57
N MET A 59 -2.05 -7.49 14.56
CA MET A 59 -1.02 -6.73 13.85
C MET A 59 -1.57 -5.45 13.21
N THR A 60 -2.75 -5.51 12.59
CA THR A 60 -3.36 -4.33 11.95
C THR A 60 -3.56 -3.19 12.94
N ILE A 61 -4.05 -3.50 14.15
CA ILE A 61 -4.21 -2.50 15.21
C ILE A 61 -2.84 -2.06 15.72
N ALA A 62 -1.92 -2.99 15.97
CA ALA A 62 -0.59 -2.68 16.48
C ALA A 62 0.22 -1.76 15.55
N PHE A 63 0.01 -1.85 14.24
CA PHE A 63 0.67 -1.01 13.23
C PHE A 63 -0.12 0.25 12.85
N LYS A 64 -1.19 0.59 13.59
CA LYS A 64 -1.93 1.84 13.36
C LYS A 64 -1.07 3.06 13.69
N HIS A 65 -1.13 4.08 12.84
CA HIS A 65 -0.34 5.32 12.99
C HIS A 65 -0.73 6.18 14.20
N SER A 66 -1.96 6.07 14.65
CA SER A 66 -2.50 6.79 15.80
C SER A 66 -3.62 5.97 16.43
N PHE A 67 -3.78 6.08 17.74
CA PHE A 67 -4.78 5.35 18.50
C PHE A 67 -5.82 6.34 19.06
N THR A 68 -7.10 6.00 18.91
CA THR A 68 -8.21 6.57 19.67
C THR A 68 -8.48 5.73 20.94
N GLU A 69 -9.40 6.18 21.80
CA GLU A 69 -9.80 5.39 22.97
C GLU A 69 -10.43 4.05 22.58
N GLU A 70 -11.20 4.01 21.50
CA GLU A 70 -11.75 2.78 20.93
C GLU A 70 -10.64 1.83 20.45
N ASP A 71 -9.58 2.37 19.84
CA ASP A 71 -8.45 1.55 19.38
C ASP A 71 -7.71 0.89 20.55
N TYR A 72 -7.56 1.58 21.68
CA TYR A 72 -6.95 0.97 22.88
C TYR A 72 -7.80 -0.18 23.43
N ILE A 73 -9.12 -0.04 23.42
CA ILE A 73 -10.05 -1.10 23.83
C ILE A 73 -9.92 -2.29 22.87
N GLN A 74 -9.97 -2.04 21.57
CA GLN A 74 -9.82 -3.08 20.55
C GLN A 74 -8.45 -3.78 20.63
N LEU A 75 -7.38 -3.03 20.88
CA LEU A 75 -6.04 -3.59 21.07
C LEU A 75 -6.02 -4.54 22.27
N HIS A 76 -6.57 -4.13 23.42
CA HIS A 76 -6.64 -4.96 24.61
C HIS A 76 -7.41 -6.26 24.35
N GLU A 77 -8.58 -6.17 23.72
CA GLU A 77 -9.41 -7.34 23.39
C GLU A 77 -8.68 -8.29 22.43
N CYS A 78 -7.98 -7.76 21.44
CA CYS A 78 -7.20 -8.56 20.49
C CYS A 78 -6.04 -9.27 21.18
N LEU A 79 -5.24 -8.56 21.99
CA LEU A 79 -4.10 -9.13 22.71
C LEU A 79 -4.52 -10.21 23.73
N ASP A 80 -5.62 -9.99 24.45
CA ASP A 80 -6.18 -10.98 25.39
C ASP A 80 -6.72 -12.21 24.66
N SER A 81 -7.44 -11.99 23.55
CA SER A 81 -7.93 -13.08 22.71
C SER A 81 -6.79 -13.89 22.11
N GLU A 82 -5.74 -13.22 21.61
CA GLU A 82 -4.57 -13.85 20.99
C GLU A 82 -3.86 -14.73 22.01
N ARG A 83 -3.61 -14.19 23.22
CA ARG A 83 -3.02 -14.95 24.32
C ARG A 83 -3.83 -16.19 24.66
N LYS A 84 -5.14 -16.03 24.91
CA LYS A 84 -6.02 -17.16 25.27
C LYS A 84 -6.05 -18.22 24.19
N LEU A 85 -6.19 -17.81 22.92
CA LEU A 85 -6.29 -18.72 21.79
C LEU A 85 -4.97 -19.46 21.55
N PHE A 86 -3.83 -18.77 21.63
CA PHE A 86 -2.52 -19.38 21.41
C PHE A 86 -2.09 -20.28 22.57
N SER A 87 -2.33 -19.88 23.83
CA SER A 87 -2.09 -20.76 24.97
C SER A 87 -2.94 -22.03 24.91
N GLN A 88 -4.18 -21.95 24.40
CA GLN A 88 -5.02 -23.14 24.20
C GLN A 88 -4.53 -24.03 23.05
N ALA A 89 -4.10 -23.41 21.94
CA ALA A 89 -3.69 -24.13 20.73
C ALA A 89 -2.26 -24.71 20.82
N PHE A 90 -1.40 -24.05 21.59
CA PHE A 90 0.03 -24.30 21.66
C PHE A 90 0.50 -24.13 23.12
N GLU A 91 0.51 -25.22 23.88
CA GLU A 91 0.93 -25.23 25.28
C GLU A 91 2.34 -24.64 25.47
N ASP A 92 3.25 -24.90 24.53
CA ASP A 92 4.62 -24.39 24.54
C ASP A 92 4.71 -22.85 24.43
N PHE A 93 3.65 -22.18 23.99
CA PHE A 93 3.68 -20.73 23.74
C PHE A 93 3.48 -19.90 25.00
N GLU A 94 2.86 -20.46 26.05
CA GLU A 94 2.50 -19.72 27.26
C GLU A 94 3.71 -19.04 27.93
N ASN A 95 4.89 -19.68 27.83
CA ASN A 95 6.13 -19.19 28.44
C ASN A 95 7.04 -18.43 27.46
N LEU A 96 6.62 -18.22 26.20
CA LEU A 96 7.44 -17.51 25.23
C LEU A 96 7.40 -16.00 25.49
N PRO A 97 8.56 -15.32 25.47
CA PRO A 97 8.61 -13.85 25.58
C PRO A 97 7.70 -13.14 24.56
N ASN A 98 7.56 -13.73 23.37
CA ASN A 98 6.73 -13.21 22.30
C ASN A 98 5.23 -13.18 22.63
N LEU A 99 4.73 -14.12 23.46
CA LEU A 99 3.34 -14.10 23.93
C LEU A 99 3.22 -13.29 25.23
N HIS A 100 4.24 -13.35 26.09
CA HIS A 100 4.28 -12.58 27.33
C HIS A 100 4.23 -11.06 27.09
N VAL A 101 4.84 -10.57 26.01
CA VAL A 101 4.84 -9.13 25.69
C VAL A 101 3.43 -8.57 25.53
N ASN A 102 2.43 -9.39 25.16
CA ASN A 102 1.04 -8.96 24.99
C ASN A 102 0.44 -8.35 26.28
N TYR A 103 0.92 -8.73 27.47
CA TYR A 103 0.51 -8.09 28.73
C TYR A 103 0.95 -6.62 28.83
N HIS A 104 2.04 -6.26 28.17
CA HIS A 104 2.70 -4.96 28.30
C HIS A 104 2.43 -4.04 27.11
N LEU A 105 2.04 -4.59 25.95
CA LEU A 105 1.82 -3.81 24.73
C LEU A 105 0.76 -2.72 24.91
N LEU A 106 -0.34 -2.96 25.62
CA LEU A 106 -1.33 -1.90 25.88
C LEU A 106 -0.74 -0.73 26.68
N LEU A 107 0.04 -1.04 27.71
CA LEU A 107 0.69 -0.01 28.52
C LEU A 107 1.71 0.78 27.69
N HIS A 108 2.49 0.09 26.85
CA HIS A 108 3.39 0.75 25.91
C HIS A 108 2.64 1.65 24.93
N ALA A 109 1.54 1.18 24.35
CA ALA A 109 0.72 1.95 23.45
C ALA A 109 0.20 3.23 24.13
N ARG A 110 -0.29 3.14 25.37
CA ARG A 110 -0.75 4.31 26.15
C ARG A 110 0.37 5.29 26.49
N ASN A 111 1.55 4.79 26.83
CA ASN A 111 2.68 5.65 27.19
C ASN A 111 3.28 6.38 25.98
N TYR A 112 3.25 5.76 24.80
CA TYR A 112 3.87 6.28 23.57
C TYR A 112 2.84 6.71 22.50
N ALA A 113 1.56 6.74 22.84
CA ALA A 113 0.40 6.96 21.98
C ALA A 113 0.19 5.93 20.84
N THR A 114 1.19 5.12 20.50
CA THR A 114 1.15 4.09 19.45
C THR A 114 2.12 2.95 19.79
N LEU A 115 2.03 1.82 19.08
CA LEU A 115 3.03 0.75 19.14
C LEU A 115 4.10 0.84 18.05
N LEU A 116 4.02 1.83 17.15
CA LEU A 116 4.95 1.98 16.05
C LEU A 116 6.32 2.49 16.55
N ASN A 117 7.30 1.58 16.56
CA ASN A 117 8.68 1.94 16.87
C ASN A 117 9.45 2.35 15.61
N THR A 118 9.46 3.64 15.32
CA THR A 118 10.24 4.21 14.21
C THR A 118 11.75 4.15 14.44
N GLY A 119 12.20 4.00 15.69
CA GLY A 119 13.62 3.96 16.05
C GLY A 119 14.34 2.74 15.50
N VAL A 120 13.73 1.55 15.60
CA VAL A 120 14.31 0.30 15.05
C VAL A 120 14.33 0.35 13.52
N GLY A 121 13.22 0.78 12.89
CA GLY A 121 13.16 0.92 11.42
C GLY A 121 14.22 1.90 10.90
N THR A 122 14.41 3.03 11.58
CA THR A 122 15.47 4.00 11.26
C THR A 122 16.86 3.37 11.38
N LYS A 123 17.12 2.65 12.47
CA LYS A 123 18.40 1.96 12.69
C LYS A 123 18.69 0.94 11.57
N GLU A 124 17.72 0.13 11.19
CA GLU A 124 17.87 -0.86 10.11
C GLU A 124 18.04 -0.21 8.74
N MET A 125 17.32 0.88 8.45
CA MET A 125 17.50 1.65 7.21
C MET A 125 18.91 2.21 7.11
N VAL A 126 19.41 2.83 8.18
CA VAL A 126 20.78 3.37 8.28
C VAL A 126 21.80 2.24 8.11
N HIS A 127 21.59 1.11 8.78
CA HIS A 127 22.46 -0.06 8.66
C HIS A 127 22.49 -0.63 7.23
N ARG A 128 21.35 -0.71 6.53
CA ARG A 128 21.27 -1.13 5.12
C ARG A 128 22.01 -0.17 4.18
N ILE A 129 21.84 1.14 4.38
CA ILE A 129 22.59 2.17 3.63
C ILE A 129 24.09 1.95 3.82
N PHE A 130 24.54 1.79 5.07
CA PHE A 130 25.95 1.54 5.37
C PHE A 130 26.47 0.24 4.74
N LYS A 131 25.73 -0.88 4.83
CA LYS A 131 26.11 -2.13 4.17
C LYS A 131 26.26 -1.99 2.65
N ASN A 132 25.31 -1.32 2.00
CA ASN A 132 25.34 -1.11 0.54
C ASN A 132 26.51 -0.23 0.11
N ILE A 133 26.88 0.75 0.94
CA ILE A 133 28.06 1.57 0.72
C ILE A 133 29.32 0.69 0.84
N VAL A 134 29.46 -0.08 1.92
CA VAL A 134 30.65 -0.90 2.23
C VAL A 134 31.01 -1.91 1.15
N ILE A 135 30.03 -2.54 0.49
CA ILE A 135 30.27 -3.53 -0.58
C ILE A 135 30.99 -2.92 -1.80
N ARG A 136 30.95 -1.60 -2.00
CA ARG A 136 31.53 -0.89 -3.16
C ARG A 136 32.88 -0.23 -2.86
N ILE A 137 33.56 -0.56 -1.75
CA ILE A 137 34.71 0.20 -1.23
C ILE A 137 36.03 -0.58 -1.34
N ASN A 138 36.45 -0.90 -2.55
CA ASN A 138 37.88 -1.09 -2.77
C ASN A 138 38.52 0.31 -2.93
N ARG A 139 39.31 0.72 -1.92
CA ARG A 139 40.19 1.91 -1.86
C ARG A 139 39.65 3.27 -1.33
N LYS A 140 38.51 3.37 -0.64
CA LYS A 140 38.15 4.62 0.09
C LYS A 140 38.42 4.53 1.59
N ASN A 141 38.86 5.64 2.17
CA ASN A 141 39.01 5.80 3.62
C ASN A 141 37.61 6.04 4.25
N ILE A 142 37.04 4.96 4.78
CA ILE A 142 35.67 4.90 5.32
C ILE A 142 35.50 5.82 6.53
N GLU A 143 36.51 5.91 7.40
CA GLU A 143 36.45 6.75 8.60
C GLU A 143 36.29 8.22 8.23
N LEU A 144 37.05 8.68 7.25
CA LEU A 144 37.02 10.07 6.78
C LEU A 144 35.68 10.43 6.12
N ASP A 145 35.12 9.53 5.29
CA ASP A 145 33.82 9.74 4.64
C ASP A 145 32.66 9.70 5.66
N LEU A 146 32.70 8.79 6.65
CA LEU A 146 31.69 8.73 7.70
C LEU A 146 31.78 9.91 8.67
N LEU A 147 32.99 10.32 9.05
CA LEU A 147 33.21 11.49 9.90
C LEU A 147 32.69 12.75 9.21
N LYS A 148 33.02 12.95 7.93
CA LYS A 148 32.49 14.07 7.13
C LYS A 148 30.97 14.08 7.11
N ARG A 149 30.32 12.92 6.92
CA ARG A 149 28.85 12.82 6.92
C ARG A 149 28.24 13.11 8.29
N TYR A 150 28.83 12.55 9.35
CA TYR A 150 28.36 12.74 10.72
C TYR A 150 28.50 14.20 11.17
N THR A 151 29.65 14.84 10.95
CA THR A 151 29.88 16.26 11.24
C THR A 151 28.93 17.15 10.44
N THR A 152 28.65 16.79 9.19
CA THR A 152 27.70 17.55 8.36
C THR A 152 26.26 17.42 8.87
N LEU A 153 25.81 16.21 9.22
CA LEU A 153 24.49 16.00 9.82
C LEU A 153 24.35 16.76 11.14
N PHE A 154 25.40 16.76 11.95
CA PHE A 154 25.44 17.51 13.21
C PHE A 154 25.36 19.02 12.97
N ALA A 155 26.06 19.54 11.96
CA ALA A 155 25.99 20.94 11.56
C ALA A 155 24.59 21.32 11.02
N ILE A 156 23.98 20.48 10.18
CA ILE A 156 22.62 20.68 9.67
C ILE A 156 21.61 20.66 10.81
N ARG A 157 21.71 19.70 11.73
CA ARG A 157 20.86 19.63 12.92
C ARG A 157 21.02 20.89 13.78
N HIS A 158 22.26 21.33 14.03
CA HIS A 158 22.52 22.56 14.77
C HIS A 158 21.87 23.78 14.11
N LEU A 159 21.87 23.87 12.77
CA LEU A 159 21.20 24.93 12.03
C LEU A 159 19.67 24.85 12.14
N PHE A 160 19.08 23.65 12.10
CA PHE A 160 17.64 23.45 12.31
C PHE A 160 17.22 23.73 13.76
N ASP A 161 18.10 23.45 14.73
CA ASP A 161 17.90 23.77 16.15
C ASP A 161 18.12 25.29 16.45
N GLY A 162 18.10 26.14 15.40
CA GLY A 162 18.18 27.59 15.49
C GLY A 162 19.60 28.16 15.56
N GLY A 163 20.63 27.32 15.46
CA GLY A 163 22.04 27.76 15.46
C GLY A 163 22.50 28.41 16.77
N ILE A 164 21.74 28.24 17.86
CA ILE A 164 22.02 28.91 19.13
C ILE A 164 22.99 28.05 19.94
N ASP A 165 24.30 28.34 19.81
CA ASP A 165 25.29 27.91 20.79
C ASP A 165 25.44 29.02 21.84
N LYS A 166 25.19 28.72 23.11
CA LYS A 166 25.29 29.67 24.24
C LYS A 166 26.68 30.32 24.38
N ARG A 167 27.71 29.78 23.71
CA ARG A 167 29.07 30.34 23.68
C ARG A 167 29.27 31.47 22.67
N PHE A 168 28.33 31.67 21.73
CA PHE A 168 28.43 32.71 20.70
C PHE A 168 27.18 33.60 20.74
N SER A 169 27.38 34.91 20.93
CA SER A 169 26.33 35.89 21.25
C SER A 169 25.62 36.51 20.03
N SER A 170 25.84 36.01 18.82
CA SER A 170 25.21 36.55 17.60
C SER A 170 24.15 35.61 17.04
N THR A 171 22.92 36.12 16.86
CA THR A 171 21.90 35.47 16.04
C THR A 171 22.37 35.41 14.59
N ASN A 172 22.59 34.20 14.08
CA ASN A 172 23.17 33.99 12.77
C ASN A 172 22.06 33.97 11.71
N ASN A 173 22.01 34.98 10.84
CA ASN A 173 21.06 35.08 9.72
C ASN A 173 21.34 34.06 8.59
N ALA A 174 22.06 32.97 8.86
CA ALA A 174 22.55 32.01 7.87
C ALA A 174 21.45 31.11 7.27
N LEU A 175 20.25 31.08 7.86
CA LEU A 175 19.11 30.27 7.41
C LEU A 175 18.50 30.74 6.07
N THR A 176 18.69 32.01 5.67
CA THR A 176 18.08 32.55 4.43
C THR A 176 18.66 31.95 3.15
N ASN A 177 19.90 31.45 3.18
CA ASN A 177 20.57 30.82 2.04
C ASN A 177 20.72 29.29 2.18
N LEU A 178 20.15 28.71 3.25
CA LEU A 178 20.27 27.28 3.56
C LEU A 178 19.78 26.36 2.43
N PRO A 179 18.67 26.64 1.72
CA PRO A 179 18.20 25.76 0.62
C PRO A 179 19.20 25.66 -0.53
N TYR A 180 19.85 26.77 -0.90
CA TYR A 180 20.84 26.81 -1.97
C TYR A 180 22.12 26.05 -1.58
N HIS A 181 22.57 26.21 -0.33
CA HIS A 181 23.74 25.50 0.18
C HIS A 181 23.47 24.01 0.40
N LEU A 182 22.29 23.62 0.92
CA LEU A 182 21.87 22.23 1.10
C LEU A 182 21.93 21.44 -0.20
N LYS A 183 21.41 22.00 -1.30
CA LYS A 183 21.46 21.33 -2.61
C LYS A 183 22.90 21.01 -3.03
N ARG A 184 23.82 21.97 -2.86
CA ARG A 184 25.26 21.75 -3.16
C ARG A 184 25.91 20.76 -2.20
N LEU A 185 25.50 20.75 -0.93
CA LEU A 185 26.07 19.92 0.13
C LEU A 185 25.62 18.45 0.02
N MET A 186 24.41 18.22 -0.47
CA MET A 186 23.76 16.91 -0.58
C MET A 186 23.92 16.28 -1.98
N ASN A 187 24.42 17.01 -2.99
CA ASN A 187 24.62 16.50 -4.35
C ASN A 187 25.53 15.25 -4.44
N ASP A 188 26.45 15.08 -3.48
CA ASP A 188 27.35 13.92 -3.41
C ASP A 188 26.89 12.85 -2.38
N TRP A 189 25.76 13.06 -1.70
CA TRP A 189 25.29 12.18 -0.63
C TRP A 189 24.53 10.96 -1.13
N PHE A 190 23.91 11.09 -2.30
CA PHE A 190 23.07 10.07 -2.87
C PHE A 190 23.68 9.60 -4.20
N ILE A 191 23.74 8.29 -4.41
CA ILE A 191 23.86 7.72 -5.75
C ILE A 191 22.45 7.84 -6.34
N VAL A 192 22.08 9.02 -6.85
CA VAL A 192 20.80 9.23 -7.55
C VAL A 192 21.03 8.91 -9.01
N GLU A 193 20.33 7.90 -9.53
CA GLU A 193 20.07 7.82 -10.97
C GLU A 193 19.36 9.11 -11.38
N LYS A 194 19.84 9.75 -12.45
CA LYS A 194 19.37 11.05 -12.95
C LYS A 194 17.84 11.21 -12.85
N PRO A 195 17.33 12.40 -12.54
CA PRO A 195 15.90 12.68 -12.65
C PRO A 195 15.43 12.35 -14.07
N PHE A 196 14.32 11.63 -14.14
CA PHE A 196 13.68 11.19 -15.37
C PHE A 196 13.23 12.39 -16.19
N ASP A 197 13.65 12.46 -17.45
CA ASP A 197 13.01 13.33 -18.45
C ASP A 197 11.59 12.80 -18.72
N PRO A 198 10.54 13.63 -18.64
CA PRO A 198 9.20 13.26 -19.05
C PRO A 198 9.16 13.08 -20.59
N GLU A 199 8.58 11.98 -21.07
CA GLU A 199 8.52 11.68 -22.51
C GLU A 199 7.39 12.43 -23.25
N GLU A 200 6.34 12.92 -22.58
CA GLU A 200 5.21 13.63 -23.24
C GLU A 200 4.54 14.66 -22.31
N ASP A 201 4.32 15.89 -22.79
CA ASP A 201 3.53 16.93 -22.10
C ASP A 201 2.03 16.60 -22.17
N ILE A 202 1.42 16.30 -21.02
CA ILE A 202 -0.02 16.07 -20.84
C ILE A 202 -0.61 17.33 -20.20
N SER A 203 -1.85 17.69 -20.57
CA SER A 203 -2.54 18.81 -19.93
C SER A 203 -2.66 18.59 -18.43
N ASN A 204 -2.20 19.57 -17.64
CA ASN A 204 -2.46 19.61 -16.21
C ASN A 204 -3.93 20.01 -15.96
N ASP A 205 -4.46 19.58 -14.82
CA ASP A 205 -5.73 20.00 -14.24
C ASP A 205 -5.44 21.02 -13.11
N GLU A 206 -6.43 21.76 -12.60
CA GLU A 206 -6.19 22.86 -11.63
C GLU A 206 -5.45 22.43 -10.34
N TYR A 207 -5.62 21.16 -9.92
CA TYR A 207 -5.01 20.59 -8.70
C TYR A 207 -4.08 19.40 -8.96
N ILE A 208 -3.99 18.92 -10.21
CA ILE A 208 -3.15 17.78 -10.62
C ILE A 208 -2.10 18.25 -11.63
N SER A 209 -0.84 18.05 -11.28
CA SER A 209 0.31 18.44 -12.09
C SER A 209 1.24 17.25 -12.39
N ASN A 210 2.17 17.44 -13.32
CA ASN A 210 3.23 16.48 -13.64
C ASN A 210 2.71 15.09 -14.03
N ILE A 211 1.64 15.04 -14.83
CA ILE A 211 1.09 13.77 -15.30
C ILE A 211 2.09 13.15 -16.29
N VAL A 212 2.55 11.93 -15.98
CA VAL A 212 3.47 11.15 -16.81
C VAL A 212 2.88 9.77 -17.04
N LEU A 213 2.65 9.42 -18.30
CA LEU A 213 2.18 8.10 -18.73
C LEU A 213 3.38 7.23 -19.12
N LYS A 214 3.44 5.99 -18.62
CA LYS A 214 4.57 5.09 -18.86
C LYS A 214 4.11 3.72 -19.36
N LYS A 215 5.05 3.02 -20.01
CA LYS A 215 4.88 1.65 -20.54
C LYS A 215 3.66 1.51 -21.45
N ARG A 216 3.83 1.93 -22.70
CA ARG A 216 2.77 1.93 -23.70
C ARG A 216 2.31 0.50 -24.03
N ILE A 217 1.01 0.27 -23.94
CA ILE A 217 0.36 -0.99 -24.30
C ILE A 217 0.01 -0.96 -25.79
N PRO A 218 0.32 -2.01 -26.57
CA PRO A 218 -0.10 -2.08 -27.96
C PRO A 218 -1.62 -2.15 -28.08
N LYS A 219 -2.17 -1.36 -29.01
CA LYS A 219 -3.62 -1.17 -29.22
C LYS A 219 -4.40 -2.50 -29.30
N LYS A 220 -3.85 -3.52 -29.96
CA LYS A 220 -4.46 -4.86 -30.09
C LYS A 220 -4.73 -5.57 -28.76
N TYR A 221 -3.94 -5.31 -27.72
CA TYR A 221 -4.14 -5.89 -26.39
C TYR A 221 -5.11 -5.04 -25.56
N ALA A 222 -4.96 -3.72 -25.63
CA ALA A 222 -5.85 -2.81 -24.94
C ALA A 222 -7.31 -2.92 -25.42
N GLU A 223 -7.54 -3.05 -26.73
CA GLU A 223 -8.89 -3.19 -27.30
C GLU A 223 -9.56 -4.54 -26.98
N LYS A 224 -8.83 -5.52 -26.45
CA LYS A 224 -9.43 -6.74 -25.90
C LYS A 224 -10.03 -6.51 -24.51
N ILE A 225 -9.46 -5.58 -23.76
CA ILE A 225 -9.85 -5.26 -22.38
C ILE A 225 -10.91 -4.16 -22.40
N VAL A 226 -10.67 -3.09 -23.18
CA VAL A 226 -11.60 -1.97 -23.38
C VAL A 226 -11.84 -1.79 -24.88
N PRO A 227 -12.89 -2.38 -25.44
CA PRO A 227 -13.23 -2.25 -26.85
C PRO A 227 -13.53 -0.79 -27.22
N ASN A 228 -12.94 -0.29 -28.31
CA ASN A 228 -13.28 1.03 -28.85
C ASN A 228 -14.57 0.98 -29.69
N ASP A 229 -15.67 0.62 -29.04
CA ASP A 229 -16.98 0.49 -29.63
C ASP A 229 -17.78 1.82 -29.56
N SER A 230 -19.04 1.78 -30.00
CA SER A 230 -19.91 2.95 -29.92
C SER A 230 -20.26 3.37 -28.49
N GLY A 231 -20.19 2.44 -27.53
CA GLY A 231 -20.43 2.71 -26.11
C GLY A 231 -19.27 3.53 -25.52
N PHE A 232 -18.04 3.04 -25.69
CA PHE A 232 -16.82 3.73 -25.28
C PHE A 232 -16.76 5.17 -25.80
N ARG A 233 -17.07 5.37 -27.09
CA ARG A 233 -17.06 6.71 -27.70
C ARG A 233 -18.11 7.64 -27.11
N ARG A 234 -19.32 7.13 -26.86
CA ARG A 234 -20.41 7.91 -26.27
C ARG A 234 -20.06 8.34 -24.85
N GLU A 235 -19.48 7.43 -24.07
CA GLU A 235 -19.05 7.74 -22.72
C GLU A 235 -17.90 8.74 -22.70
N LEU A 236 -16.89 8.56 -23.56
CA LEU A 236 -15.79 9.51 -23.67
C LEU A 236 -16.30 10.91 -24.04
N ALA A 237 -17.31 11.01 -24.93
CA ALA A 237 -17.95 12.28 -25.22
C ALA A 237 -18.66 12.90 -24.01
N SER A 238 -19.34 12.10 -23.19
CA SER A 238 -19.97 12.55 -21.94
C SER A 238 -18.94 13.14 -20.98
N VAL A 239 -17.82 12.43 -20.77
CA VAL A 239 -16.75 12.90 -19.88
C VAL A 239 -16.17 14.22 -20.36
N TYR A 240 -15.97 14.39 -21.68
CA TYR A 240 -15.53 15.67 -22.22
C TYR A 240 -16.55 16.79 -22.00
N GLN A 241 -17.85 16.51 -22.07
CA GLN A 241 -18.91 17.48 -21.77
C GLN A 241 -18.93 17.87 -20.30
N GLU A 242 -18.74 16.89 -19.40
CA GLU A 242 -18.62 17.11 -17.95
C GLU A 242 -17.40 17.98 -17.61
N MET A 243 -16.29 17.81 -18.33
CA MET A 243 -15.11 18.69 -18.26
C MET A 243 -15.31 20.07 -18.92
N GLY A 244 -16.52 20.40 -19.41
CA GLY A 244 -16.85 21.70 -19.99
C GLY A 244 -16.53 21.85 -21.48
N TYR A 245 -16.31 20.75 -22.21
CA TYR A 245 -16.00 20.80 -23.64
C TYR A 245 -17.13 20.26 -24.54
N GLU A 246 -17.44 20.97 -25.63
CA GLU A 246 -18.65 20.71 -26.44
C GLU A 246 -18.75 19.30 -27.09
N ALA A 247 -17.66 18.74 -27.63
CA ALA A 247 -17.64 17.36 -28.15
C ALA A 247 -16.23 16.78 -28.30
N ALA A 248 -16.06 15.48 -28.06
CA ALA A 248 -14.81 14.77 -28.35
C ALA A 248 -14.57 14.64 -29.87
N PHE A 249 -13.39 15.01 -30.37
CA PHE A 249 -13.00 14.75 -31.75
C PHE A 249 -12.47 13.31 -31.88
N PHE A 250 -13.18 12.43 -32.57
CA PHE A 250 -12.84 11.00 -32.64
C PHE A 250 -11.83 10.62 -33.74
N GLU A 251 -11.33 11.58 -34.52
CA GLU A 251 -10.30 11.31 -35.55
C GLU A 251 -8.95 10.90 -34.92
N SER A 252 -8.73 11.26 -33.67
CA SER A 252 -7.53 10.95 -32.89
C SER A 252 -7.61 9.57 -32.22
N SER A 253 -6.62 8.73 -32.48
CA SER A 253 -6.50 7.42 -31.84
C SER A 253 -6.13 7.53 -30.36
N CYS A 254 -6.84 6.81 -29.48
CA CYS A 254 -6.41 6.58 -28.10
C CYS A 254 -5.06 5.85 -28.03
N ARG A 255 -4.25 6.18 -27.02
CA ARG A 255 -3.03 5.44 -26.66
C ARG A 255 -3.18 4.89 -25.25
N TYR A 256 -2.75 3.64 -25.03
CA TYR A 256 -2.94 2.94 -23.76
C TYR A 256 -1.61 2.71 -23.04
N TYR A 257 -1.64 2.65 -21.71
CA TYR A 257 -0.47 2.65 -20.85
C TYR A 257 -0.70 1.73 -19.64
N GLU A 258 0.36 1.11 -19.09
CA GLU A 258 0.26 0.29 -17.87
C GLU A 258 0.30 1.14 -16.60
N LEU A 259 0.89 2.33 -16.67
CA LEU A 259 1.21 3.13 -15.50
C LEU A 259 0.98 4.61 -15.75
N ILE A 260 0.46 5.30 -14.73
CA ILE A 260 0.41 6.75 -14.64
C ILE A 260 1.06 7.24 -13.36
N CYS A 261 1.81 8.33 -13.46
CA CYS A 261 2.36 9.06 -12.33
C CYS A 261 1.85 10.50 -12.38
N PHE A 262 1.49 11.07 -11.24
CA PHE A 262 1.04 12.45 -11.17
C PHE A 262 1.25 13.03 -9.77
N SER A 263 1.17 14.34 -9.65
CA SER A 263 1.36 15.11 -8.43
C SER A 263 0.04 15.78 -8.05
N VAL A 264 -0.40 15.61 -6.81
CA VAL A 264 -1.53 16.37 -6.25
C VAL A 264 -0.98 17.36 -5.24
N GLU A 265 -1.37 18.62 -5.37
CA GLU A 265 -1.06 19.65 -4.39
C GLU A 265 -2.23 19.77 -3.40
N ASP A 266 -1.97 19.41 -2.14
CA ASP A 266 -2.92 19.58 -1.05
C ASP A 266 -2.25 20.38 0.08
N ASN A 267 -2.84 21.52 0.44
CA ASN A 267 -2.35 22.40 1.51
C ASN A 267 -0.85 22.76 1.42
N GLY A 268 -0.31 22.92 0.21
CA GLY A 268 1.10 23.24 -0.05
C GLY A 268 2.06 22.04 0.04
N ILE A 269 1.55 20.83 0.28
CA ILE A 269 2.32 19.58 0.19
C ILE A 269 2.03 18.94 -1.16
N ASN A 270 3.06 18.82 -1.99
CA ASN A 270 2.97 18.12 -3.26
C ASN A 270 3.26 16.63 -3.04
N THR A 271 2.23 15.79 -3.17
CA THR A 271 2.35 14.35 -3.03
C THR A 271 2.34 13.67 -4.40
N GLN A 272 3.35 12.84 -4.65
CA GLN A 272 3.46 12.10 -5.90
C GLN A 272 2.75 10.75 -5.80
N TYR A 273 1.82 10.51 -6.72
CA TYR A 273 1.09 9.27 -6.87
C TYR A 273 1.55 8.48 -8.08
N ARG A 274 1.41 7.16 -7.97
CA ARG A 274 1.73 6.19 -9.00
C ARG A 274 0.65 5.13 -9.01
N LEU A 275 -0.09 5.03 -10.11
CA LEU A 275 -1.14 4.04 -10.32
C LEU A 275 -0.76 3.10 -11.45
N HIS A 276 -1.05 1.82 -11.26
CA HIS A 276 -0.87 0.75 -12.21
C HIS A 276 -2.23 0.16 -12.59
N VAL A 277 -2.37 -0.32 -13.83
CA VAL A 277 -3.52 -1.13 -14.23
C VAL A 277 -3.62 -2.36 -13.31
N GLY A 278 -4.80 -2.59 -12.74
CA GLY A 278 -5.08 -3.61 -11.72
C GLY A 278 -5.04 -3.08 -10.28
N ASP A 279 -4.63 -1.84 -10.04
CA ASP A 279 -4.72 -1.23 -8.72
C ASP A 279 -6.19 -0.93 -8.37
N VAL A 280 -6.51 -1.01 -7.08
CA VAL A 280 -7.82 -0.58 -6.56
C VAL A 280 -7.72 0.88 -6.11
N VAL A 281 -8.64 1.69 -6.60
CA VAL A 281 -8.74 3.12 -6.34
C VAL A 281 -10.06 3.42 -5.61
N THR A 282 -10.09 4.51 -4.85
CA THR A 282 -11.35 5.03 -4.30
C THR A 282 -11.85 6.14 -5.22
N THR A 283 -13.14 6.15 -5.54
CA THR A 283 -13.75 7.24 -6.31
C THR A 283 -14.38 8.26 -5.38
N ILE A 284 -14.22 9.55 -5.72
CA ILE A 284 -14.90 10.64 -5.02
C ILE A 284 -16.39 10.55 -5.42
N SER A 285 -17.24 10.08 -4.51
CA SER A 285 -18.69 9.99 -4.73
C SER A 285 -19.41 10.89 -3.74
N GLU A 286 -20.49 11.53 -4.20
CA GLU A 286 -21.39 12.37 -3.38
C GLU A 286 -22.29 11.55 -2.43
N GLU A 287 -22.39 10.22 -2.61
CA GLU A 287 -23.19 9.35 -1.75
C GLU A 287 -22.39 8.92 -0.51
N GLU A 288 -23.05 8.84 0.65
CA GLU A 288 -22.45 8.52 1.95
C GLU A 288 -21.76 7.13 1.94
N GLY A 289 -20.46 7.10 1.61
CA GLY A 289 -19.60 5.92 1.76
C GLY A 289 -18.39 5.90 0.83
N GLU A 290 -17.31 5.23 1.27
CA GLU A 290 -16.14 4.96 0.41
C GLU A 290 -16.53 3.99 -0.72
N THR A 291 -16.45 4.44 -1.97
CA THR A 291 -16.69 3.59 -3.15
C THR A 291 -15.37 3.14 -3.77
N PHE A 292 -15.17 1.82 -3.87
CA PHE A 292 -13.95 1.24 -4.43
C PHE A 292 -14.15 0.88 -5.90
N ALA A 293 -13.10 1.03 -6.71
CA ALA A 293 -13.09 0.62 -8.10
C ALA A 293 -11.75 0.00 -8.51
N LEU A 294 -11.80 -0.97 -9.42
CA LEU A 294 -10.62 -1.59 -10.02
C LEU A 294 -10.20 -0.80 -11.27
N LEU A 295 -8.93 -0.43 -11.36
CA LEU A 295 -8.38 0.26 -12.53
C LEU A 295 -8.15 -0.73 -13.67
N GLN A 296 -9.05 -0.76 -14.67
CA GLN A 296 -8.95 -1.66 -15.82
C GLN A 296 -7.98 -1.18 -16.89
N SER A 297 -7.92 0.13 -17.12
CA SER A 297 -7.10 0.67 -18.21
C SER A 297 -6.77 2.13 -17.99
N ILE A 298 -5.59 2.53 -18.47
CA ILE A 298 -5.14 3.93 -18.52
C ILE A 298 -4.91 4.29 -19.99
N PHE A 299 -5.48 5.40 -20.44
CA PHE A 299 -5.30 5.85 -21.82
C PHE A 299 -5.19 7.38 -21.95
N SER A 300 -4.56 7.82 -23.03
CA SER A 300 -4.60 9.22 -23.45
C SER A 300 -5.37 9.40 -24.74
N HIS A 301 -6.13 10.48 -24.81
CA HIS A 301 -6.85 10.92 -26.00
C HIS A 301 -6.41 12.34 -26.36
N LYS A 302 -6.19 12.57 -27.66
CA LYS A 302 -5.72 13.87 -28.17
C LYS A 302 -6.94 14.68 -28.62
N ARG A 303 -7.03 15.95 -28.25
CA ARG A 303 -8.06 16.89 -28.71
C ARG A 303 -7.40 18.23 -29.01
N ASN A 304 -7.62 18.79 -30.20
CA ASN A 304 -7.09 20.11 -30.60
C ASN A 304 -5.59 20.30 -30.27
N ASN A 305 -4.76 19.30 -30.59
CA ASN A 305 -3.33 19.26 -30.28
C ASN A 305 -2.91 19.11 -28.80
N GLN A 306 -3.86 19.09 -27.87
CA GLN A 306 -3.64 18.82 -26.45
C GLN A 306 -3.95 17.36 -26.13
N ARG A 307 -3.22 16.74 -25.20
CA ARG A 307 -3.50 15.37 -24.74
C ARG A 307 -4.10 15.40 -23.35
N PHE A 308 -5.14 14.60 -23.18
CA PHE A 308 -5.82 14.37 -21.91
C PHE A 308 -5.63 12.90 -21.54
N ALA A 309 -5.51 12.64 -20.24
CA ALA A 309 -5.35 11.30 -19.69
C ALA A 309 -6.63 10.88 -18.97
N PHE A 310 -7.03 9.64 -19.19
CA PHE A 310 -8.26 9.05 -18.69
C PHE A 310 -7.98 7.66 -18.15
N ILE A 311 -8.88 7.22 -17.28
CA ILE A 311 -8.88 5.88 -16.71
C ILE A 311 -10.21 5.20 -17.01
N VAL A 312 -10.20 3.87 -17.06
CA VAL A 312 -11.40 3.04 -17.11
C VAL A 312 -11.44 2.24 -15.82
N ILE A 313 -12.58 2.28 -15.15
CA ILE A 313 -12.76 1.65 -13.84
C ILE A 313 -14.00 0.76 -13.79
N ASP A 314 -13.89 -0.30 -12.99
CA ASP A 314 -15.01 -1.18 -12.62
C ASP A 314 -15.32 -1.06 -11.15
N LYS A 315 -16.60 -0.88 -10.81
CA LYS A 315 -17.01 -0.61 -9.43
C LYS A 315 -17.13 -1.89 -8.61
N PHE A 316 -16.73 -1.80 -7.34
CA PHE A 316 -17.01 -2.84 -6.35
C PHE A 316 -18.32 -2.55 -5.63
N GLU A 317 -19.23 -3.52 -5.64
CA GLU A 317 -20.47 -3.52 -4.86
C GLU A 317 -20.30 -4.39 -3.61
N ILE A 318 -20.60 -3.85 -2.43
CA ILE A 318 -20.55 -4.63 -1.20
C ILE A 318 -21.63 -5.73 -1.22
N THR A 319 -21.26 -6.93 -0.79
CA THR A 319 -22.19 -8.05 -0.62
C THR A 319 -22.47 -8.30 0.87
N ASN A 320 -23.49 -9.09 1.17
CA ASN A 320 -23.76 -9.53 2.55
C ASN A 320 -22.84 -10.67 3.02
N GLN A 321 -21.92 -11.13 2.18
CA GLN A 321 -21.02 -12.23 2.51
C GLN A 321 -19.77 -11.72 3.24
N LYS A 322 -19.29 -12.54 4.17
CA LYS A 322 -18.01 -12.33 4.84
C LYS A 322 -17.15 -13.59 4.70
N LYS A 323 -15.86 -13.41 4.49
CA LYS A 323 -14.87 -14.48 4.45
C LYS A 323 -13.72 -14.11 5.38
N LEU A 324 -13.43 -14.97 6.36
CA LEU A 324 -12.44 -14.69 7.41
C LEU A 324 -12.68 -13.30 8.03
N GLU A 325 -13.89 -13.03 8.51
CA GLU A 325 -14.29 -11.73 9.10
C GLU A 325 -14.23 -10.50 8.16
N CYS A 326 -13.69 -10.66 6.95
CA CYS A 326 -13.54 -9.60 5.95
C CYS A 326 -14.77 -9.54 5.02
N PRO A 327 -15.24 -8.35 4.61
CA PRO A 327 -16.36 -8.19 3.70
C PRO A 327 -15.99 -8.60 2.27
N VAL A 328 -16.93 -9.26 1.60
CA VAL A 328 -16.83 -9.65 0.20
C VAL A 328 -17.55 -8.62 -0.67
N TYR A 329 -16.90 -8.23 -1.75
CA TYR A 329 -17.40 -7.34 -2.79
C TYR A 329 -17.55 -8.08 -4.10
N ARG A 330 -18.45 -7.60 -4.95
CA ARG A 330 -18.61 -8.05 -6.32
C ARG A 330 -18.14 -6.95 -7.26
N LEU A 331 -17.26 -7.29 -8.17
CA LEU A 331 -16.86 -6.42 -9.27
C LEU A 331 -17.99 -6.35 -10.29
N ARG A 332 -18.35 -5.15 -10.71
CA ARG A 332 -19.30 -4.93 -11.81
C ARG A 332 -18.55 -4.37 -12.99
N ASP A 333 -18.69 -5.04 -14.13
CA ASP A 333 -18.30 -4.50 -15.42
C ASP A 333 -19.21 -3.32 -15.76
N THR A 334 -18.77 -2.15 -15.33
CA THR A 334 -19.42 -0.88 -15.63
C THR A 334 -18.61 -0.10 -16.65
N GLN A 335 -17.33 -0.47 -16.84
CA GLN A 335 -16.40 0.10 -17.81
C GLN A 335 -16.45 1.63 -17.87
N ARG A 336 -16.48 2.28 -16.70
CA ARG A 336 -16.71 3.72 -16.66
C ARG A 336 -15.45 4.50 -16.96
N ILE A 337 -15.51 5.39 -17.94
CA ILE A 337 -14.43 6.32 -18.24
C ILE A 337 -14.49 7.47 -17.23
N ARG A 338 -13.35 7.79 -16.63
CA ARG A 338 -13.21 8.89 -15.67
C ARG A 338 -11.96 9.71 -15.95
N PRO A 339 -11.98 11.02 -15.68
CA PRO A 339 -10.75 11.79 -15.57
C PRO A 339 -10.01 11.40 -14.28
N ILE A 340 -8.70 11.65 -14.24
CA ILE A 340 -7.86 11.30 -13.08
C ILE A 340 -8.21 12.15 -11.86
N SER A 341 -8.76 13.35 -12.07
CA SER A 341 -9.19 14.27 -11.01
C SER A 341 -10.33 13.74 -10.15
N GLU A 342 -11.06 12.72 -10.58
CA GLU A 342 -12.14 12.11 -9.79
C GLU A 342 -11.68 10.97 -8.87
N LEU A 343 -10.37 10.69 -8.82
CA LEU A 343 -9.83 9.66 -7.93
C LEU A 343 -9.44 10.22 -6.57
N ASP A 344 -9.88 9.56 -5.51
CA ASP A 344 -9.27 9.70 -4.20
C ASP A 344 -7.99 8.85 -4.14
N THR A 345 -6.87 9.55 -4.11
CA THR A 345 -5.53 8.99 -4.15
C THR A 345 -5.01 8.52 -2.80
N ASN A 346 -5.76 8.76 -1.72
CA ASN A 346 -5.43 8.30 -0.37
C ASN A 346 -5.83 6.85 -0.08
N SER A 347 -6.47 6.16 -1.03
CA SER A 347 -6.96 4.81 -0.82
C SER A 347 -5.85 3.83 -0.41
N THR A 348 -6.06 3.16 0.72
CA THR A 348 -5.20 2.09 1.23
C THR A 348 -5.86 0.72 1.09
N ALA A 349 -6.96 0.65 0.33
CA ALA A 349 -7.74 -0.57 0.21
C ALA A 349 -6.98 -1.65 -0.56
N HIS A 350 -6.96 -2.86 -0.01
CA HIS A 350 -6.34 -4.02 -0.62
C HIS A 350 -7.40 -5.09 -0.84
N PHE A 351 -7.55 -5.57 -2.07
CA PHE A 351 -8.52 -6.61 -2.42
C PHE A 351 -7.82 -7.90 -2.83
N ILE A 352 -8.45 -9.03 -2.49
CA ILE A 352 -7.98 -10.37 -2.82
C ILE A 352 -9.07 -11.06 -3.61
N HIS A 353 -8.74 -11.60 -4.77
CA HIS A 353 -9.71 -12.34 -5.57
C HIS A 353 -10.24 -13.57 -4.81
N TYR A 354 -11.55 -13.74 -4.78
CA TYR A 354 -12.22 -14.79 -4.03
C TYR A 354 -12.38 -16.05 -4.89
N CYS A 355 -11.28 -16.78 -5.11
CA CYS A 355 -11.33 -18.04 -5.86
C CYS A 355 -11.95 -19.17 -5.05
N ASN A 356 -12.73 -20.02 -5.70
CA ASN A 356 -13.09 -21.32 -5.17
C ASN A 356 -11.95 -22.34 -5.33
N ASP A 357 -12.01 -23.43 -4.57
CA ASP A 357 -10.95 -24.44 -4.47
C ASP A 357 -10.57 -25.06 -5.83
N ASP A 358 -11.51 -25.10 -6.78
CA ASP A 358 -11.33 -25.72 -8.10
C ASP A 358 -10.92 -24.74 -9.23
N GLU A 359 -10.97 -23.42 -8.97
CA GLU A 359 -10.85 -22.38 -10.02
C GLU A 359 -9.40 -22.02 -10.40
N CYS A 360 -8.39 -22.43 -9.64
CA CYS A 360 -6.98 -22.17 -10.01
C CYS A 360 -6.07 -23.39 -9.87
N ILE A 361 -6.57 -24.57 -10.28
CA ILE A 361 -5.80 -25.83 -10.26
C ILE A 361 -4.77 -25.87 -11.41
N SER A 362 -5.04 -25.21 -12.55
CA SER A 362 -4.09 -25.19 -13.67
C SER A 362 -3.05 -24.09 -13.46
N GLY A 363 -1.80 -24.48 -13.16
CA GLY A 363 -0.68 -23.58 -12.86
C GLY A 363 -0.26 -22.59 -13.96
N SER A 364 -1.10 -22.33 -14.97
CA SER A 364 -0.85 -21.39 -16.05
C SER A 364 -1.88 -20.25 -16.17
N CYS A 365 -3.09 -20.37 -15.62
CA CYS A 365 -4.09 -19.29 -15.69
C CYS A 365 -4.94 -19.27 -14.41
N HIS A 366 -4.96 -18.12 -13.76
CA HIS A 366 -5.92 -17.80 -12.71
C HIS A 366 -7.27 -17.49 -13.37
N ASP A 367 -8.32 -18.21 -13.00
CA ASP A 367 -9.66 -17.96 -13.51
C ASP A 367 -10.20 -16.63 -12.94
N PHE A 368 -10.55 -15.70 -13.83
CA PHE A 368 -11.18 -14.43 -13.50
C PHE A 368 -12.69 -14.44 -13.79
N GLY A 369 -13.28 -15.62 -14.04
CA GLY A 369 -14.72 -15.76 -14.27
C GLY A 369 -15.59 -15.54 -13.03
N ASN A 370 -14.99 -15.47 -11.84
CA ASN A 370 -15.67 -15.15 -10.60
C ASN A 370 -15.45 -13.67 -10.26
N ASP A 371 -16.51 -12.87 -10.24
CA ASP A 371 -16.39 -11.43 -9.99
C ASP A 371 -16.27 -11.08 -8.49
N LEU A 372 -16.02 -12.04 -7.61
CA LEU A 372 -15.99 -11.82 -6.16
C LEU A 372 -14.57 -11.52 -5.66
N TYR A 373 -14.48 -10.54 -4.76
CA TYR A 373 -13.22 -10.10 -4.16
C TYR A 373 -13.43 -9.84 -2.66
N ILE A 374 -12.42 -10.14 -1.85
CA ILE A 374 -12.42 -9.89 -0.41
C ILE A 374 -11.64 -8.61 -0.15
N LYS A 375 -12.25 -7.62 0.52
CA LYS A 375 -11.50 -6.46 1.04
C LYS A 375 -10.66 -6.94 2.23
N ASN A 376 -9.35 -6.98 2.06
CA ASN A 376 -8.41 -7.40 3.10
C ASN A 376 -8.36 -6.34 4.20
N MET A 377 -9.11 -6.56 5.27
CA MET A 377 -9.10 -5.69 6.45
C MET A 377 -7.82 -5.82 7.28
N TYR A 378 -6.95 -6.78 6.97
CA TYR A 378 -5.67 -6.98 7.65
C TYR A 378 -4.50 -6.25 6.98
N PHE A 379 -4.75 -5.53 5.89
CA PHE A 379 -3.70 -4.82 5.19
C PHE A 379 -3.35 -3.53 5.93
N PHE A 380 -2.05 -3.34 6.21
CA PHE A 380 -1.52 -2.13 6.83
C PHE A 380 -0.18 -1.76 6.21
N LYS A 381 0.18 -0.47 6.29
CA LYS A 381 1.50 0.02 5.85
C LYS A 381 2.45 0.02 7.05
N ALA A 382 3.43 -0.88 7.07
CA ALA A 382 4.52 -0.83 8.03
C ALA A 382 5.58 0.21 7.60
N ILE A 383 6.04 1.02 8.55
CA ILE A 383 7.07 2.06 8.37
C ILE A 383 8.42 1.46 7.97
#